data_AF-A0A915AYM7-F1
#
_entry.id   AF-A0A915AYM7-F1
#
_cell.length_a   1.000
_cell.length_b   1.000
_cell.length_c   1.000
_cell.angle_alpha   90.00
_cell.angle_beta   90.00
_cell.angle_gamma   90.00
#
_symmetry.space_group_name_H-M   'P 1'
#
loop_
_entity.id
_entity.type
_entity.pdbx_description
1 polymer ?
#
loop_
_entity_poly.entity_id
_entity_poly.type
_entity_poly.pdbx_seq_one_letter_code
_entity_poly.pdbx_strand_id
1 'polypeptide(L)'
;MSTSIDEESVTVFSELSSNAILKRAHFMIIFNKRDALEEQQPQLNAAPPGGTGHDEPTADRSASLSMIRSEFLNQVTSRKIYQHTVSLLNRNNVESTIIESINSIAKRNRIPLPT
;
A
#
# COMPACT_ATOMS: atom_id res chain seq x y z
N MET A 1 2.97 17.79 -8.18
CA MET A 1 4.27 17.39 -8.79
C MET A 1 4.90 16.35 -7.88
N SER A 2 4.46 15.10 -8.00
CA SER A 2 4.83 14.00 -7.08
C SER A 2 5.50 12.83 -7.81
N THR A 3 5.68 12.94 -9.13
CA THR A 3 6.11 11.84 -9.99
C THR A 3 7.53 11.34 -9.67
N SER A 4 8.44 12.21 -9.23
CA SER A 4 9.85 11.78 -9.07
C SER A 4 10.10 10.84 -7.89
N ILE A 5 9.34 10.97 -6.78
CA ILE A 5 9.53 10.14 -5.59
C ILE A 5 8.90 8.75 -5.78
N ASP A 6 7.75 8.71 -6.45
CA ASP A 6 7.08 7.45 -6.78
C ASP A 6 7.92 6.66 -7.81
N GLU A 7 8.46 7.33 -8.83
CA GLU A 7 9.38 6.73 -9.81
C GLU A 7 10.67 6.21 -9.18
N GLU A 8 11.27 6.95 -8.25
CA GLU A 8 12.47 6.51 -7.52
C GLU A 8 12.17 5.28 -6.65
N SER A 9 11.04 5.28 -5.94
CA SER A 9 10.63 4.17 -5.09
C SER A 9 10.37 2.89 -5.90
N VAL A 10 9.74 3.02 -7.07
CA VAL A 10 9.52 1.89 -8.00
C VAL A 10 10.84 1.39 -8.55
N THR A 11 11.78 2.28 -8.87
CA THR A 11 13.11 1.91 -9.39
C THR A 11 13.89 1.10 -8.35
N VAL A 12 14.00 1.61 -7.12
CA VAL A 12 14.66 0.89 -6.01
C VAL A 12 14.02 -0.47 -5.77
N PHE A 13 12.68 -0.55 -5.81
CA PHE A 13 11.99 -1.82 -5.66
C PHE A 13 12.28 -2.79 -6.82
N SER A 14 12.33 -2.31 -8.06
CA SER A 14 12.66 -3.13 -9.23
C SER A 14 14.06 -3.74 -9.10
N GLU A 15 15.05 -2.96 -8.67
CA GLU A 15 16.41 -3.44 -8.42
C GLU A 15 16.48 -4.47 -7.29
N LEU A 16 15.79 -4.23 -6.17
CA LEU A 16 15.71 -5.18 -5.06
C LEU A 16 15.03 -6.49 -5.46
N SER A 17 13.95 -6.40 -6.23
CA SER A 17 13.15 -7.57 -6.62
C SER A 17 13.85 -8.48 -7.63
N SER A 18 14.73 -7.90 -8.46
CA SER A 18 15.56 -8.61 -9.43
C SER A 18 16.89 -9.12 -8.84
N ASN A 19 17.24 -8.70 -7.63
CA ASN A 19 18.48 -9.10 -6.97
C ASN A 19 18.55 -10.63 -6.76
N ALA A 20 19.65 -11.24 -7.24
CA ALA A 20 19.85 -12.68 -7.18
C ALA A 20 19.90 -13.25 -5.75
N ILE A 21 20.41 -12.48 -4.79
CA ILE A 21 20.47 -12.88 -3.37
C ILE A 21 19.04 -13.01 -2.81
N LEU A 22 18.15 -12.11 -3.22
CA LEU A 22 16.76 -12.07 -2.80
C LEU A 22 15.87 -13.00 -3.63
N LYS A 23 16.43 -13.91 -4.46
CA LYS A 23 15.65 -14.75 -5.38
C LYS A 23 14.65 -15.70 -4.69
N ARG A 24 14.83 -15.98 -3.40
CA ARG A 24 13.90 -16.81 -2.61
C ARG A 24 13.15 -16.01 -1.55
N ALA A 25 13.44 -14.71 -1.42
CA ALA A 25 12.75 -13.87 -0.46
C ALA A 25 11.31 -13.59 -0.90
N HIS A 26 10.42 -13.51 0.10
CA HIS A 26 9.10 -12.94 -0.05
C HIS A 26 9.17 -11.44 0.23
N PHE A 27 8.39 -10.66 -0.52
CA PHE A 27 8.30 -9.22 -0.31
C PHE A 27 6.99 -8.88 0.38
N MET A 28 7.09 -8.08 1.43
CA MET A 28 5.96 -7.39 2.04
C MET A 28 6.15 -5.89 1.80
N ILE A 29 5.24 -5.28 1.04
CA ILE A 29 5.27 -3.87 0.66
C ILE A 29 4.27 -3.11 1.51
N ILE A 30 4.72 -2.02 2.11
CA ILE A 30 3.91 -1.14 2.95
C ILE A 30 3.77 0.20 2.23
N PHE A 31 2.58 0.45 1.70
CA PHE A 31 2.19 1.76 1.17
C PHE A 31 1.81 2.65 2.34
N ASN A 32 2.77 3.43 2.82
CA ASN A 32 2.61 4.36 3.94
C ASN A 32 1.86 5.64 3.53
N LYS A 33 1.49 6.48 4.52
CA LYS A 33 0.85 7.79 4.38
C LYS A 33 -0.60 7.71 3.89
N ARG A 34 -1.30 6.64 4.28
CA ARG A 34 -2.75 6.52 4.04
C ARG A 34 -3.52 7.73 4.55
N ASP A 35 -3.14 8.25 5.70
CA ASP A 35 -3.68 9.47 6.33
C ASP A 35 -3.48 10.71 5.45
N ALA A 36 -2.28 10.95 4.92
CA ALA A 36 -2.03 12.09 4.04
C ALA A 36 -2.84 12.00 2.74
N LEU A 37 -3.10 10.78 2.25
CA LEU A 37 -3.99 10.55 1.11
C LEU A 37 -5.46 10.81 1.45
N GLU A 38 -5.87 10.53 2.69
CA GLU A 38 -7.20 10.84 3.21
C GLU A 38 -7.36 12.36 3.44
N GLU A 39 -6.34 13.04 3.98
CA GLU A 39 -6.29 14.47 4.29
C GLU A 39 -6.23 15.39 3.07
N GLN A 40 -5.80 14.91 1.89
CA GLN A 40 -5.95 15.65 0.63
C GLN A 40 -7.42 15.84 0.18
N GLN A 41 -8.37 15.57 1.06
CA GLN A 41 -9.74 16.05 0.96
C GLN A 41 -9.72 17.58 1.16
N PRO A 42 -10.07 18.39 0.16
CA PRO A 42 -10.57 19.71 0.48
C PRO A 42 -11.76 19.44 1.42
N GLN A 43 -11.73 19.99 2.63
CA GLN A 43 -12.95 20.02 3.42
C GLN A 43 -13.96 20.82 2.60
N LEU A 44 -14.82 20.10 1.87
CA LEU A 44 -15.98 20.63 1.17
C LEU A 44 -17.06 21.01 2.20
N ASN A 45 -16.64 21.61 3.31
CA ASN A 45 -17.49 22.24 4.30
C ASN A 45 -17.78 23.68 3.85
N ALA A 46 -18.37 23.78 2.65
CA ALA A 46 -19.08 24.95 2.17
C ALA A 46 -20.01 24.54 1.01
N ALA A 47 -20.76 23.45 1.15
CA ALA A 47 -21.91 23.23 0.28
C ALA A 47 -23.08 24.12 0.77
N PRO A 48 -23.71 24.94 -0.09
CA PRO A 48 -24.95 25.63 0.28
C PRO A 48 -26.05 24.58 0.55
N PRO A 49 -27.03 24.89 1.41
CA PRO A 49 -28.05 23.93 1.79
C PRO A 49 -28.97 23.67 0.59
N GLY A 50 -28.87 22.47 0.01
CA GLY A 50 -29.79 22.01 -1.05
C GLY A 50 -29.10 21.53 -2.31
N GLY A 51 -28.51 20.34 -2.25
CA GLY A 51 -28.03 19.63 -3.43
C GLY A 51 -27.73 18.19 -3.06
N THR A 52 -28.42 17.26 -3.69
CA THR A 52 -28.29 15.81 -3.53
C THR A 52 -26.82 15.39 -3.55
N GLY A 53 -26.31 14.96 -2.38
CA GLY A 53 -24.92 14.53 -2.21
C GLY A 53 -24.61 13.32 -3.08
N HIS A 54 -23.89 13.55 -4.18
CA HIS A 54 -23.36 12.49 -5.01
C HIS A 54 -22.10 11.90 -4.36
N ASP A 55 -22.12 10.60 -4.12
CA ASP A 55 -21.04 9.73 -3.66
C ASP A 55 -19.88 9.62 -4.68
N GLU A 56 -19.24 10.72 -5.08
CA GLU A 56 -18.16 10.69 -6.09
C GLU A 56 -16.84 11.42 -5.73
N PRO A 57 -16.18 11.08 -4.60
CA PRO A 57 -14.72 11.27 -4.50
C PRO A 57 -13.92 9.98 -4.28
N THR A 58 -14.58 8.85 -3.99
CA THR A 58 -13.92 7.62 -3.52
C THR A 58 -13.35 6.77 -4.67
N ALA A 59 -13.99 6.78 -5.83
CA ALA A 59 -13.59 5.98 -7.00
C ALA A 59 -12.21 6.39 -7.54
N ASP A 60 -11.96 7.70 -7.66
CA ASP A 60 -10.72 8.26 -8.22
C ASP A 60 -9.48 7.99 -7.32
N ARG A 61 -9.68 7.96 -6.00
CA ARG A 61 -8.64 7.61 -5.01
C ARG A 61 -8.32 6.13 -5.00
N SER A 62 -9.35 5.29 -5.09
CA SER A 62 -9.17 3.85 -5.22
C SER A 62 -8.42 3.52 -6.51
N ALA A 63 -8.71 4.24 -7.60
CA ALA A 63 -7.99 4.14 -8.85
C ALA A 63 -6.53 4.59 -8.70
N SER A 64 -6.26 5.74 -8.08
CA SER A 64 -4.89 6.26 -7.85
C SER A 64 -4.03 5.32 -7.02
N LEU A 65 -4.55 4.79 -5.90
CA LEU A 65 -3.85 3.77 -5.10
C LEU A 65 -3.64 2.49 -5.88
N SER A 66 -4.63 2.09 -6.68
CA SER A 66 -4.52 0.88 -7.50
C SER A 66 -3.45 1.05 -8.59
N MET A 67 -3.33 2.24 -9.19
CA MET A 67 -2.29 2.56 -10.17
C MET A 67 -0.91 2.49 -9.53
N ILE A 68 -0.68 3.20 -8.43
CA ILE A 68 0.60 3.17 -7.70
C ILE A 68 0.96 1.73 -7.32
N ARG A 69 0.02 0.98 -6.72
CA ARG A 69 0.27 -0.43 -6.38
C ARG A 69 0.65 -1.25 -7.61
N SER A 70 -0.03 -1.05 -8.73
CA SER A 70 0.23 -1.79 -9.96
C SER A 70 1.65 -1.57 -10.48
N GLU A 71 2.22 -0.37 -10.32
CA GLU A 71 3.60 -0.09 -10.74
C GLU A 71 4.62 -0.97 -10.00
N PHE A 72 4.42 -1.20 -8.70
CA PHE A 72 5.25 -2.12 -7.91
C PHE A 72 4.95 -3.58 -8.23
N LEU A 73 3.66 -3.95 -8.29
CA LEU A 73 3.26 -5.35 -8.52
C LEU A 73 3.71 -5.86 -9.90
N ASN A 74 3.73 -5.01 -10.91
CA ASN A 74 4.20 -5.35 -12.26
C ASN A 74 5.69 -5.68 -12.30
N GLN A 75 6.49 -5.23 -11.34
CA GLN A 75 7.92 -5.59 -11.26
C GLN A 75 8.13 -7.06 -10.87
N VAL A 76 7.16 -7.69 -10.19
CA VAL A 76 7.31 -9.05 -9.66
C VAL A 76 6.12 -9.92 -10.06
N THR A 77 6.27 -10.58 -11.21
CA THR A 77 5.25 -11.48 -11.75
C THR A 77 5.40 -12.93 -11.26
N SER A 78 6.61 -13.32 -10.84
CA SER A 78 6.94 -14.71 -10.50
C SER A 78 6.67 -15.10 -9.06
N ARG A 79 6.33 -14.15 -8.17
CA ARG A 79 6.17 -14.40 -6.74
C ARG A 79 4.98 -13.64 -6.17
N LYS A 80 4.41 -14.20 -5.10
CA LYS A 80 3.40 -13.51 -4.32
C LYS A 80 4.04 -12.34 -3.55
N ILE A 81 3.50 -11.15 -3.78
CA ILE A 81 3.74 -9.96 -2.95
C ILE A 81 2.63 -9.86 -1.90
N TYR A 82 3.01 -9.51 -0.68
CA TYR A 82 2.09 -9.15 0.40
C TYR A 82 2.07 -7.63 0.50
N GLN A 83 0.91 -7.01 0.31
CA GLN A 83 0.82 -5.55 0.27
C GLN A 83 -0.17 -5.03 1.30
N HIS A 84 0.18 -3.92 1.93
CA HIS A 84 -0.64 -3.23 2.93
C HIS A 84 -0.64 -1.74 2.67
N THR A 85 -1.77 -1.07 2.88
CA THR A 85 -1.85 0.39 2.86
C THR A 85 -2.27 0.87 4.23
N VAL A 86 -1.35 1.56 4.90
CA VAL A 86 -1.48 1.95 6.30
C VAL A 86 -0.96 3.37 6.51
N SER A 87 -1.36 3.98 7.61
CA SER A 87 -0.69 5.16 8.14
C SER A 87 0.25 4.71 9.24
N LEU A 88 1.56 4.94 9.09
CA LEU A 88 2.52 4.65 10.16
C LEU A 88 2.32 5.53 11.41
N LEU A 89 1.53 6.60 11.31
CA LEU A 89 1.13 7.41 12.48
C LEU A 89 0.11 6.67 13.37
N ASN A 90 -0.65 5.72 12.81
CA ASN A 90 -1.57 4.86 13.56
C ASN A 90 -0.89 3.55 13.99
N ARG A 91 0.01 3.65 14.97
CA ARG A 91 0.88 2.55 15.42
C ARG A 91 0.13 1.25 15.75
N ASN A 92 -0.98 1.34 16.48
CA ASN A 92 -1.72 0.14 16.92
C ASN A 92 -2.30 -0.63 15.72
N ASN A 93 -2.84 0.08 14.73
CA ASN A 93 -3.38 -0.54 13.52
C ASN A 93 -2.27 -1.17 12.67
N VAL A 94 -1.13 -0.49 12.55
CA VAL A 94 0.04 -0.96 11.80
C VAL A 94 0.58 -2.27 12.38
N GLU A 95 0.77 -2.31 13.69
CA GLU A 95 1.31 -3.49 14.37
C GLU A 95 0.41 -4.71 14.17
N SER A 96 -0.91 -4.56 14.42
CA SER A 96 -1.87 -5.64 14.19
C SER A 96 -1.86 -6.12 12.72
N THR A 97 -1.90 -5.19 11.76
CA THR A 97 -1.91 -5.49 10.32
C THR A 97 -0.64 -6.25 9.89
N ILE A 98 0.53 -5.81 10.35
CA ILE A 98 1.81 -6.43 10.01
C ILE A 98 1.92 -7.82 10.66
N ILE A 99 1.54 -7.96 11.93
CA ILE A 99 1.58 -9.25 12.63
C ILE A 99 0.65 -10.26 11.98
N GLU A 100 -0.59 -9.89 11.65
CA GLU A 100 -1.54 -10.75 10.94
C GLU A 100 -1.01 -11.20 9.58
N SER A 101 -0.33 -10.30 8.86
CA SER A 101 0.33 -10.62 7.60
C SER A 101 1.46 -11.61 7.77
N ILE A 102 2.35 -11.38 8.74
CA ILE A 102 3.46 -12.29 9.07
C ILE A 102 2.91 -13.68 9.42
N ASN A 103 1.87 -13.74 10.25
CA ASN A 103 1.23 -15.00 10.64
C ASN A 103 0.62 -15.73 9.43
N SER A 104 -0.02 -14.98 8.52
CA SER A 104 -0.55 -15.52 7.27
C SER A 104 0.54 -16.06 6.35
N ILE A 105 1.69 -15.37 6.27
CA ILE A 105 2.87 -15.80 5.52
C ILE A 105 3.47 -17.07 6.14
N ALA A 106 3.64 -17.09 7.46
CA ALA A 106 4.18 -18.23 8.20
C ALA A 106 3.31 -19.47 8.01
N LYS A 107 1.99 -19.33 8.16
CA LYS A 107 1.01 -20.40 7.94
C LYS A 107 1.07 -20.95 6.52
N ARG A 108 1.14 -20.08 5.51
CA ARG A 108 1.23 -20.50 4.10
C ARG A 108 2.53 -21.25 3.78
N ASN A 109 3.62 -20.85 4.42
CA ASN A 109 4.94 -21.45 4.21
C ASN A 109 5.27 -22.60 5.19
N ARG A 110 4.33 -22.99 6.06
CA ARG A 110 4.53 -24.00 7.12
C ARG A 110 5.74 -23.70 8.02
N ILE A 111 6.00 -22.41 8.26
CA ILE A 111 7.02 -21.94 9.20
C ILE A 111 6.37 -21.89 10.59
N PRO A 112 7.04 -22.34 11.67
CA PRO A 112 6.54 -22.18 13.02
C PRO A 112 6.21 -20.70 13.29
N LEU A 113 5.03 -20.43 13.87
CA LEU A 113 4.64 -19.08 14.25
C LEU A 113 5.62 -18.56 15.32
N PRO A 114 6.06 -17.29 15.25
CA PRO A 114 6.77 -16.68 16.37
C PRO A 114 5.83 -16.73 17.58
N THR A 115 6.32 -17.34 18.66
CA THR A 115 5.61 -17.50 19.93
C THR A 115 5.57 -16.17 20.68
#